data_AF-A0A350ILP2-F1
#
_entry.id   AF-A0A350ILP2-F1
#
_cell.length_a   1.000
_cell.length_b   1.000
_cell.length_c   1.000
_cell.angle_alpha   90.00
_cell.angle_beta   90.00
_cell.angle_gamma   90.00
#
_symmetry.space_group_name_H-M   'P 1'
#
loop_
_entity.id
_entity.type
_entity.pdbx_description
1 polymer ?
#
loop_
_entity_poly.entity_id
_entity_poly.type
_entity_poly.pdbx_seq_one_letter_code
_entity_poly.pdbx_strand_id
1 'polypeptide(L)'
;MTKITAKIKERLIEGVKKFQTILISAKSKDINESDTVVIIADILNEILGYDKYSEITSEFSVKKTFCDLALRIDGKVKFLVEAKAIGLDLKNDHIRQALDYGANAGIEWIILTNGINWKIYKVTFGQPVSNELLYEIDLLKLNYKKDDDLELLFYLCKESLSKSCLEEFHMQKKILNKFSVGQIVLTDDVLNVIRKNIRKMSPEIKVTNEEIKNILLNEVLKREIFEGDKVGKVKRTINKLNKSYKRKLDAKAKKENNQIKTEKNETSSFIGKIETEIIKEK
;
A
#
# COMPACT_ATOMS: atom_id res chain seq x y z
N MET A 1 -6.65 -5.21 6.45
CA MET A 1 -5.66 -5.77 7.38
C MET A 1 -5.07 -6.98 6.72
N THR A 2 -3.77 -6.93 6.52
CA THR A 2 -2.99 -8.01 5.92
C THR A 2 -2.99 -9.19 6.88
N LYS A 3 -3.37 -10.39 6.39
CA LYS A 3 -3.49 -11.57 7.25
C LYS A 3 -2.10 -12.14 7.59
N ILE A 4 -1.59 -11.80 8.77
CA ILE A 4 -0.36 -12.37 9.34
C ILE A 4 -0.70 -13.74 9.94
N THR A 5 0.06 -14.79 9.57
CA THR A 5 -0.13 -16.13 10.15
C THR A 5 0.45 -16.20 11.57
N ALA A 6 -0.03 -17.13 12.39
CA ALA A 6 0.48 -17.31 13.76
C ALA A 6 2.01 -17.52 13.80
N LYS A 7 2.54 -18.36 12.90
CA LYS A 7 3.98 -18.62 12.77
C LYS A 7 4.79 -17.36 12.48
N ILE A 8 4.30 -16.51 11.57
CA ILE A 8 5.00 -15.26 11.24
C ILE A 8 4.89 -14.27 12.39
N LYS A 9 3.72 -14.18 13.03
CA LYS A 9 3.49 -13.32 14.19
C LYS A 9 4.45 -13.67 15.35
N GLU A 10 4.61 -14.95 15.63
CA GLU A 10 5.56 -15.46 16.63
C GLU A 10 7.00 -15.06 16.31
N ARG A 11 7.46 -15.32 15.07
CA ARG A 11 8.79 -14.89 14.59
C ARG A 11 9.04 -13.40 14.79
N LEU A 12 8.05 -12.57 14.40
CA LEU A 12 8.17 -11.12 14.56
C LEU A 12 8.29 -10.72 16.04
N ILE A 13 7.48 -11.31 16.92
CA ILE A 13 7.51 -11.00 18.35
C ILE A 13 8.85 -11.40 18.99
N GLU A 14 9.33 -12.61 18.71
CA GLU A 14 10.59 -13.10 19.25
C GLU A 14 11.78 -12.31 18.72
N GLY A 15 11.79 -12.06 17.40
CA GLY A 15 12.78 -11.24 16.73
C GLY A 15 12.86 -9.83 17.31
N VAL A 16 11.73 -9.13 17.47
CA VAL A 16 11.71 -7.79 18.04
C VAL A 16 12.29 -7.77 19.46
N LYS A 17 11.91 -8.71 20.33
CA LYS A 17 12.47 -8.78 21.70
C LYS A 17 13.99 -8.99 21.70
N LYS A 18 14.48 -9.91 20.87
CA LYS A 18 15.90 -10.20 20.73
C LYS A 18 16.66 -8.98 20.24
N PHE A 19 16.24 -8.41 19.11
CA PHE A 19 16.99 -7.34 18.46
C PHE A 19 16.86 -5.99 19.15
N GLN A 20 15.78 -5.71 19.89
CA GLN A 20 15.74 -4.53 20.77
C GLN A 20 16.89 -4.54 21.78
N THR A 21 17.17 -5.70 22.39
CA THR A 21 18.28 -5.85 23.36
C THR A 21 19.65 -5.66 22.67
N ILE A 22 19.82 -6.26 21.50
CA ILE A 22 21.06 -6.15 20.70
C ILE A 22 21.29 -4.70 20.28
N LEU A 23 20.27 -4.01 19.75
CA LEU A 23 20.35 -2.63 19.28
C LEU A 23 20.64 -1.66 20.42
N ILE A 24 20.07 -1.87 21.62
CA ILE A 24 20.41 -1.06 22.81
C ILE A 24 21.90 -1.21 23.15
N SER A 25 22.42 -2.44 23.19
CA SER A 25 23.84 -2.66 23.46
C SER A 25 24.74 -2.08 22.38
N ALA A 26 24.43 -2.33 21.11
CA ALA A 26 25.16 -1.78 19.98
C ALA A 26 25.20 -0.25 19.99
N LYS A 27 24.07 0.41 20.29
CA LYS A 27 23.99 1.86 20.41
C LYS A 27 24.85 2.38 21.57
N SER A 28 24.83 1.71 22.72
CA SER A 28 25.65 2.09 23.88
C SER A 28 27.15 2.00 23.63
N LYS A 29 27.57 1.13 22.71
CA LYS A 29 28.96 0.93 22.29
C LYS A 29 29.37 1.81 21.10
N ASP A 30 28.42 2.55 20.52
CA ASP A 30 28.60 3.38 19.33
C ASP A 30 29.33 2.65 18.19
N ILE A 31 28.81 1.47 17.83
CA ILE A 31 29.43 0.63 16.79
C ILE A 31 29.43 1.33 15.42
N ASN A 32 30.43 1.01 14.60
CA ASN A 32 30.58 1.58 13.27
C ASN A 32 29.53 1.07 12.27
N GLU A 33 29.55 1.62 11.05
CA GLU A 33 28.62 1.26 9.97
C GLU A 33 28.72 -0.22 9.57
N SER A 34 29.93 -0.76 9.42
CA SER A 34 30.14 -2.16 9.03
C SER A 34 29.57 -3.14 10.05
N ASP A 35 29.79 -2.90 11.35
CA ASP A 35 29.21 -3.71 12.42
C ASP A 35 27.68 -3.54 12.47
N THR A 36 27.17 -2.35 12.16
CA THR A 36 25.72 -2.10 12.09
C THR A 36 25.09 -2.87 10.92
N VAL A 37 25.77 -2.97 9.76
CA VAL A 37 25.33 -3.77 8.60
C VAL A 37 25.18 -5.24 8.97
N VAL A 38 26.06 -5.79 9.80
CA VAL A 38 25.94 -7.18 10.27
C VAL A 38 24.65 -7.39 11.06
N ILE A 39 24.34 -6.49 12.00
CA ILE A 39 23.08 -6.55 12.77
C ILE A 39 21.87 -6.40 11.85
N ILE A 40 21.93 -5.50 10.87
CA ILE A 40 20.87 -5.31 9.87
C ILE A 40 20.65 -6.61 9.07
N ALA A 41 21.71 -7.26 8.60
CA ALA A 41 21.62 -8.54 7.89
C ALA A 41 20.95 -9.64 8.73
N ASP A 42 21.27 -9.69 10.03
CA ASP A 42 20.63 -10.63 10.95
C ASP A 42 19.15 -10.29 11.21
N ILE A 43 18.78 -9.00 11.28
CA ILE A 43 17.37 -8.57 11.35
C ILE A 43 16.60 -8.98 10.09
N LEU A 44 17.18 -8.74 8.91
CA LEU A 44 16.60 -9.13 7.63
C LEU A 44 16.38 -10.66 7.59
N ASN A 45 17.32 -11.44 8.11
CA ASN A 45 17.19 -12.88 8.16
C ASN A 45 16.15 -13.37 9.19
N GLU A 46 16.32 -13.00 10.45
CA GLU A 46 15.58 -13.60 11.56
C GLU A 46 14.19 -12.99 11.75
N ILE A 47 14.03 -11.68 11.51
CA ILE A 47 12.72 -11.02 11.65
C ILE A 47 11.96 -11.11 10.33
N LEU A 48 12.60 -10.69 9.24
CA LEU A 48 11.92 -10.52 7.94
C LEU A 48 11.93 -11.78 7.07
N GLY A 49 12.68 -12.81 7.46
CA GLY A 49 12.62 -14.15 6.87
C GLY A 49 13.39 -14.32 5.55
N TYR A 50 14.33 -13.43 5.25
CA TYR A 50 15.19 -13.57 4.07
C TYR A 50 16.32 -14.56 4.33
N ASP A 51 16.61 -15.44 3.37
CA ASP A 51 17.77 -16.31 3.48
C ASP A 51 19.09 -15.53 3.35
N LYS A 52 20.00 -15.72 4.32
CA LYS A 52 21.25 -14.95 4.42
C LYS A 52 22.22 -15.22 3.26
N TYR A 53 22.16 -16.39 2.63
CA TYR A 53 23.12 -16.81 1.61
C TYR A 53 22.62 -16.58 0.18
N SER A 54 21.31 -16.64 -0.03
CA SER A 54 20.71 -16.57 -1.37
C SER A 54 19.88 -15.30 -1.61
N GLU A 55 19.39 -14.64 -0.56
CA GLU A 55 18.44 -13.53 -0.69
C GLU A 55 18.97 -12.21 -0.15
N ILE A 56 19.95 -12.24 0.75
CA ILE A 56 20.68 -11.05 1.22
C ILE A 56 22.04 -11.03 0.50
N THR A 57 22.33 -9.95 -0.21
CA THR A 57 23.61 -9.78 -0.92
C THR A 57 24.27 -8.48 -0.47
N SER A 58 25.46 -8.59 0.09
CA SER A 58 26.45 -7.52 0.12
C SER A 58 27.05 -7.42 -1.29
N GLU A 59 27.27 -6.21 -1.81
CA GLU A 59 27.90 -5.95 -3.12
C GLU A 59 27.00 -6.22 -4.35
N PHE A 60 26.12 -5.26 -4.65
CA PHE A 60 25.61 -5.10 -6.01
C PHE A 60 26.21 -3.83 -6.63
N SER A 61 27.06 -3.99 -7.64
CA SER A 61 27.67 -2.86 -8.34
C SER A 61 27.13 -2.73 -9.75
N VAL A 62 26.68 -1.53 -10.11
CA VAL A 62 26.50 -1.10 -11.49
C VAL A 62 27.01 0.32 -11.59
N LYS A 63 27.98 0.56 -12.48
CA LYS A 63 28.52 1.90 -12.81
C LYS A 63 29.01 2.73 -11.60
N LYS A 64 29.73 2.10 -10.67
CA LYS A 64 30.49 2.73 -9.55
C LYS A 64 29.67 3.23 -8.35
N THR A 65 28.37 2.95 -8.28
CA THR A 65 27.54 3.24 -7.11
C THR A 65 27.17 1.93 -6.41
N PHE A 66 27.39 1.86 -5.10
CA PHE A 66 27.14 0.66 -4.28
C PHE A 66 25.97 0.92 -3.31
N CYS A 67 25.17 -0.09 -2.98
CA CYS A 67 24.36 -0.07 -1.76
C CYS A 67 24.90 -1.14 -0.82
N ASP A 68 24.74 -0.95 0.49
CA ASP A 68 25.33 -1.87 1.48
C ASP A 68 24.76 -3.28 1.35
N LEU A 69 23.43 -3.40 1.24
CA LEU A 69 22.77 -4.67 0.99
C LEU A 69 21.69 -4.55 -0.09
N ALA A 70 21.40 -5.65 -0.76
CA ALA A 70 20.22 -5.78 -1.60
C ALA A 70 19.43 -7.05 -1.23
N LEU A 71 18.10 -6.96 -1.28
CA LEU A 71 17.21 -8.09 -1.02
C LEU A 71 16.71 -8.66 -2.34
N ARG A 72 16.92 -9.96 -2.56
CA ARG A 72 16.48 -10.68 -3.75
C ARG A 72 15.35 -11.63 -3.42
N ILE A 73 14.37 -11.69 -4.32
CA ILE A 73 13.31 -12.70 -4.32
C ILE A 73 13.20 -13.25 -5.73
N ASP A 74 13.22 -14.57 -5.86
CA ASP A 74 13.21 -15.27 -7.15
C ASP A 74 14.28 -14.75 -8.13
N GLY A 75 15.49 -14.51 -7.61
CA GLY A 75 16.64 -14.01 -8.38
C GLY A 75 16.58 -12.53 -8.77
N LYS A 76 15.51 -11.79 -8.41
CA LYS A 76 15.36 -10.37 -8.73
C LYS A 76 15.53 -9.50 -7.49
N VAL A 77 16.29 -8.41 -7.61
CA VAL A 77 16.41 -7.41 -6.54
C VAL A 77 15.08 -6.69 -6.36
N LYS A 78 14.58 -6.69 -5.12
CA LYS A 78 13.31 -6.04 -4.73
C LYS A 78 13.55 -4.81 -3.87
N PHE A 79 14.53 -4.86 -2.98
CA PHE A 79 14.91 -3.74 -2.13
C PHE A 79 16.39 -3.47 -2.22
N LEU A 80 16.70 -2.20 -2.02
CA LEU A 80 18.03 -1.73 -1.73
C LEU A 80 18.06 -1.26 -0.30
N VAL A 81 19.12 -1.61 0.42
CA VAL A 81 19.30 -1.24 1.81
C VAL A 81 20.56 -0.40 1.89
N GLU A 82 20.35 0.87 2.22
CA GLU A 82 21.39 1.82 2.58
C GLU A 82 21.50 1.81 4.10
N ALA A 83 22.62 1.32 4.60
CA ALA A 83 22.92 1.27 6.03
C ALA A 83 23.74 2.50 6.43
N LYS A 84 23.66 2.84 7.72
CA LYS A 84 24.46 3.88 8.37
C LYS A 84 24.88 3.38 9.74
N ALA A 85 25.93 3.99 10.32
CA ALA A 85 26.33 3.73 11.69
C ALA A 85 25.17 3.93 12.69
N ILE A 86 25.10 3.08 13.73
CA ILE A 86 23.95 3.02 14.65
C ILE A 86 23.64 4.34 15.38
N GLY A 87 24.67 5.14 15.65
CA GLY A 87 24.54 6.45 16.30
C GLY A 87 24.15 7.59 15.35
N LEU A 88 24.14 7.35 14.03
CA LEU A 88 23.91 8.40 13.04
C LEU A 88 22.41 8.64 12.80
N ASP A 89 22.00 9.91 12.88
CA ASP A 89 20.66 10.32 12.47
C ASP A 89 20.46 10.21 10.95
N LEU A 90 19.35 9.57 10.55
CA LEU A 90 19.02 9.34 9.14
C LEU A 90 18.45 10.60 8.47
N LYS A 91 19.25 11.24 7.61
CA LYS A 91 18.86 12.41 6.80
C LYS A 91 18.46 12.02 5.39
N ASN A 92 17.64 12.85 4.74
CA ASN A 92 17.16 12.59 3.38
C ASN A 92 18.30 12.46 2.36
N ASP A 93 19.41 13.18 2.54
CA ASP A 93 20.54 13.11 1.60
C ASP A 93 21.25 11.75 1.62
N HIS A 94 21.11 10.97 2.69
CA HIS A 94 21.71 9.65 2.78
C HIS A 94 21.11 8.66 1.77
N ILE A 95 19.91 8.91 1.24
CA ILE A 95 19.27 7.99 0.27
C ILE A 95 19.77 8.20 -1.16
N ARG A 96 20.53 9.26 -1.45
CA ARG A 96 20.86 9.65 -2.83
C ARG A 96 21.57 8.52 -3.59
N GLN A 97 22.51 7.86 -2.92
CA GLN A 97 23.27 6.75 -3.48
C GLN A 97 22.37 5.58 -3.89
N ALA A 98 21.49 5.13 -2.98
CA ALA A 98 20.51 4.09 -3.26
C ALA A 98 19.43 4.53 -4.26
N LEU A 99 19.07 5.81 -4.29
CA LEU A 99 18.09 6.37 -5.24
C LEU A 99 18.62 6.33 -6.67
N ASP A 100 19.85 6.79 -6.88
CA ASP A 100 20.49 6.79 -8.19
C ASP A 100 20.64 5.36 -8.72
N TYR A 101 21.02 4.41 -7.85
CA TYR A 101 21.11 3.01 -8.23
C TYR A 101 19.72 2.40 -8.51
N GLY A 102 18.73 2.62 -7.64
CA GLY A 102 17.37 2.13 -7.81
C GLY A 102 16.71 2.64 -9.09
N ALA A 103 16.93 3.91 -9.43
CA ALA A 103 16.48 4.52 -10.67
C ALA A 103 17.03 3.81 -11.92
N ASN A 104 18.35 3.57 -11.94
CA ASN A 104 19.04 2.98 -13.08
C ASN A 104 18.74 1.48 -13.25
N ALA A 105 18.52 0.76 -12.16
CA ALA A 105 18.24 -0.68 -12.15
C ALA A 105 16.73 -1.02 -12.20
N GLY A 106 15.84 -0.01 -12.20
CA GLY A 106 14.39 -0.22 -12.17
C GLY A 106 13.89 -0.82 -10.84
N ILE A 107 14.63 -0.60 -9.75
CA ILE A 107 14.26 -1.08 -8.41
C ILE A 107 13.46 0.01 -7.72
N GLU A 108 12.27 -0.36 -7.28
CA GLU A 108 11.29 0.63 -6.86
C GLU A 108 11.28 0.91 -5.36
N TRP A 109 12.01 0.12 -4.56
CA TRP A 109 11.97 0.19 -3.10
C TRP A 109 13.35 0.32 -2.49
N ILE A 110 13.48 1.27 -1.56
CA ILE A 110 14.71 1.56 -0.83
C ILE A 110 14.42 1.57 0.66
N ILE A 111 15.30 0.98 1.45
CA ILE A 111 15.34 1.02 2.90
C ILE A 111 16.57 1.83 3.27
N LEU A 112 16.39 2.93 4.01
CA LEU A 112 17.48 3.62 4.70
C LEU A 112 17.39 3.27 6.18
N THR A 113 18.47 2.74 6.76
CA THR A 113 18.46 2.29 8.15
C THR A 113 19.79 2.48 8.87
N ASN A 114 19.74 2.68 10.18
CA ASN A 114 20.89 2.60 11.09
C ASN A 114 20.74 1.42 12.07
N GLY A 115 19.94 0.42 11.70
CA GLY A 115 19.55 -0.70 12.56
C GLY A 115 18.37 -0.38 13.49
N ILE A 116 18.27 0.85 14.02
CA ILE A 116 17.17 1.27 14.91
C ILE A 116 16.01 1.87 14.12
N ASN A 117 16.29 2.91 13.34
CA ASN A 117 15.32 3.60 12.50
C ASN A 117 15.35 2.97 11.11
N TRP A 118 14.19 2.59 10.61
CA TRP A 118 14.02 2.02 9.28
C TRP A 118 13.06 2.90 8.49
N LYS A 119 13.56 3.57 7.45
CA LYS A 119 12.78 4.45 6.57
C LYS A 119 12.58 3.77 5.22
N ILE A 120 11.33 3.58 4.82
CA ILE A 120 10.96 2.84 3.61
C ILE A 120 10.51 3.84 2.55
N TYR A 121 11.22 3.87 1.43
CA TYR A 121 10.98 4.79 0.34
C TYR A 121 10.51 4.07 -0.93
N LYS A 122 9.54 4.67 -1.62
CA LYS A 122 9.18 4.32 -2.99
C LYS A 122 9.92 5.24 -3.97
N VAL A 123 10.63 4.66 -4.93
CA VAL A 123 11.22 5.40 -6.05
C VAL A 123 10.12 5.80 -7.02
N THR A 124 10.10 7.08 -7.40
CA THR A 124 9.24 7.62 -8.44
C THR A 124 10.09 7.88 -9.68
N PHE A 125 9.94 7.01 -10.68
CA PHE A 125 10.61 7.17 -11.97
C PHE A 125 10.03 8.39 -12.70
N GLY A 126 10.91 9.31 -13.07
CA GLY A 126 10.58 10.57 -13.71
C GLY A 126 11.85 11.31 -14.09
N GLN A 127 11.69 12.50 -14.66
CA GLN A 127 12.80 13.42 -14.92
C GLN A 127 12.51 14.74 -14.20
N PRO A 128 13.18 15.05 -13.06
CA PRO A 128 14.18 14.21 -12.37
C PRO A 128 13.54 13.02 -11.64
N VAL A 129 14.38 12.04 -11.28
CA VAL A 129 13.97 10.94 -10.39
C VAL A 129 13.73 11.49 -8.99
N SER A 130 12.69 11.02 -8.33
CA SER A 130 12.37 11.40 -6.95
C SER A 130 12.00 10.18 -6.12
N ASN A 131 11.76 10.38 -4.83
CA ASN A 131 11.31 9.35 -3.91
C ASN A 131 10.19 9.88 -3.01
N GLU A 132 9.47 8.95 -2.40
CA GLU A 132 8.41 9.19 -1.43
C GLU A 132 8.69 8.32 -0.19
N LEU A 133 8.83 8.94 0.99
CA LEU A 133 8.84 8.20 2.25
C LEU A 133 7.45 7.63 2.49
N LEU A 134 7.30 6.31 2.50
CA LEU A 134 6.02 5.65 2.73
C LEU A 134 5.73 5.53 4.23
N TYR A 135 6.69 5.04 5.00
CA TYR A 135 6.61 4.93 6.46
C TYR A 135 7.99 4.77 7.09
N GLU A 136 8.03 4.93 8.40
CA GLU A 136 9.22 4.74 9.24
C GLU A 136 8.87 3.84 10.42
N ILE A 137 9.83 3.00 10.82
CA ILE A 137 9.78 2.20 12.04
C ILE A 137 10.96 2.60 12.93
N ASP A 138 10.70 2.82 14.22
CA ASP A 138 11.72 2.85 15.26
C ASP A 138 11.65 1.52 16.03
N LEU A 139 12.60 0.62 15.78
CA LEU A 139 12.59 -0.72 16.37
C LEU A 139 12.69 -0.69 17.91
N LEU A 140 13.27 0.35 18.51
CA LEU A 140 13.34 0.47 19.97
C LEU A 140 12.00 0.92 20.58
N LYS A 141 11.16 1.61 19.81
CA LYS A 141 9.81 2.05 20.25
C LYS A 141 8.70 1.11 19.80
N LEU A 142 8.98 0.21 18.86
CA LEU A 142 8.01 -0.73 18.33
C LEU A 142 7.46 -1.63 19.44
N ASN A 143 6.14 -1.71 19.55
CA ASN A 143 5.45 -2.54 20.53
C ASN A 143 4.94 -3.82 19.88
N TYR A 144 5.66 -4.93 20.10
CA TYR A 144 5.31 -6.24 19.57
C TYR A 144 3.94 -6.79 20.05
N LYS A 145 3.27 -6.14 21.00
CA LYS A 145 1.90 -6.50 21.43
C LYS A 145 0.81 -5.80 20.61
N LYS A 146 1.16 -4.81 19.79
CA LYS A 146 0.22 -4.09 18.91
C LYS A 146 0.27 -4.70 17.52
N ASP A 147 -0.89 -5.08 17.00
CA ASP A 147 -0.99 -5.69 15.68
C ASP A 147 -0.60 -4.71 14.56
N ASP A 148 -0.94 -3.42 14.70
CA ASP A 148 -0.55 -2.38 13.72
C ASP A 148 0.98 -2.24 13.59
N ASP A 149 1.71 -2.30 14.71
CA ASP A 149 3.17 -2.23 14.74
C ASP A 149 3.79 -3.48 14.06
N LEU A 150 3.21 -4.65 14.30
CA LEU A 150 3.64 -5.89 13.64
C LEU A 150 3.30 -5.88 12.14
N GLU A 151 2.20 -5.25 11.74
CA GLU A 151 1.82 -5.11 10.32
C GLU A 151 2.84 -4.28 9.55
N LEU A 152 3.39 -3.21 10.15
CA LEU A 152 4.45 -2.41 9.54
C LEU A 152 5.73 -3.23 9.25
N LEU A 153 6.12 -4.11 10.17
CA LEU A 153 7.23 -5.05 9.94
C LEU A 153 6.85 -6.09 8.88
N PHE A 154 5.62 -6.59 8.94
CA PHE A 154 5.14 -7.60 8.01
C PHE A 154 5.22 -7.13 6.57
N TYR A 155 4.99 -5.85 6.25
CA TYR A 155 5.15 -5.34 4.88
C TYR A 155 6.56 -5.52 4.30
N LEU A 156 7.60 -5.64 5.14
CA LEU A 156 8.97 -5.91 4.70
C LEU A 156 9.33 -7.40 4.70
N CYS A 157 8.50 -8.26 5.29
CA CYS A 157 8.74 -9.70 5.31
C CYS A 157 8.66 -10.29 3.90
N LYS A 158 9.51 -11.27 3.62
CA LYS A 158 9.51 -12.02 2.36
C LYS A 158 8.12 -12.56 1.97
N GLU A 159 7.36 -13.06 2.95
CA GLU A 159 6.03 -13.64 2.74
C GLU A 159 4.96 -12.63 2.34
N SER A 160 5.22 -11.34 2.56
CA SER A 160 4.34 -10.22 2.24
C SER A 160 4.56 -9.72 0.82
N LEU A 161 5.80 -9.78 0.34
CA LEU A 161 6.18 -9.31 -0.99
C LEU A 161 5.71 -10.24 -2.09
N SER A 162 5.68 -11.55 -1.85
CA SER A 162 5.07 -12.51 -2.77
C SER A 162 3.57 -12.25 -2.98
N LYS A 163 2.92 -11.54 -2.05
CA LYS A 163 1.51 -11.15 -2.08
C LYS A 163 1.28 -9.70 -2.48
N SER A 164 2.33 -8.95 -2.87
CA SER A 164 2.26 -7.52 -3.22
C SER A 164 1.65 -6.62 -2.13
N CYS A 165 1.75 -7.02 -0.85
CA CYS A 165 1.10 -6.30 0.23
C CYS A 165 1.68 -4.90 0.46
N LEU A 166 2.98 -4.69 0.20
CA LEU A 166 3.61 -3.37 0.31
C LEU A 166 3.12 -2.43 -0.80
N GLU A 167 2.94 -2.93 -2.02
CA GLU A 167 2.35 -2.18 -3.13
C GLU A 167 0.91 -1.78 -2.84
N GLU A 168 0.11 -2.71 -2.31
CA GLU A 168 -1.27 -2.43 -1.87
C GLU A 168 -1.29 -1.37 -0.76
N PHE A 169 -0.39 -1.46 0.22
CA PHE A 169 -0.26 -0.48 1.29
C PHE A 169 0.12 0.92 0.76
N HIS A 170 1.06 0.99 -0.20
CA HIS A 170 1.40 2.25 -0.88
C HIS A 170 0.21 2.83 -1.63
N MET A 171 -0.50 2.02 -2.40
CA MET A 171 -1.71 2.46 -3.10
C MET A 171 -2.77 2.96 -2.11
N GLN A 172 -2.97 2.24 -1.00
CA GLN A 172 -3.89 2.64 0.06
C GLN A 172 -3.47 3.99 0.66
N LYS A 173 -2.20 4.19 1.04
CA LYS A 173 -1.70 5.47 1.57
C LYS A 173 -1.82 6.61 0.57
N LYS A 174 -1.51 6.35 -0.70
CA LYS A 174 -1.61 7.31 -1.79
C LYS A 174 -3.05 7.75 -2.04
N ILE A 175 -4.01 6.83 -1.92
CA ILE A 175 -5.44 7.14 -2.04
C ILE A 175 -5.98 7.76 -0.76
N LEU A 176 -5.60 7.25 0.41
CA LEU A 176 -6.10 7.70 1.72
C LEU A 176 -5.31 8.92 2.20
N ASN A 177 -5.53 10.05 1.54
CA ASN A 177 -4.98 11.34 1.94
C ASN A 177 -6.10 12.39 2.01
N LYS A 178 -5.82 13.51 2.70
CA LYS A 178 -6.79 14.60 2.94
C LYS A 178 -7.42 15.15 1.65
N PHE A 179 -6.64 15.24 0.57
CA PHE A 179 -7.12 15.74 -0.72
C PHE A 179 -8.07 14.72 -1.35
N SER A 180 -7.72 13.43 -1.35
CA SER A 180 -8.59 12.39 -1.92
C SER A 180 -9.90 12.27 -1.17
N VAL A 181 -9.87 12.24 0.17
CA VAL A 181 -11.08 12.17 1.00
C VAL A 181 -11.95 13.41 0.75
N GLY A 182 -11.36 14.60 0.76
CA GLY A 182 -12.09 15.83 0.48
C GLY A 182 -12.73 15.86 -0.91
N GLN A 183 -12.00 15.43 -1.94
CA GLN A 183 -12.54 15.37 -3.30
C GLN A 183 -13.63 14.31 -3.45
N ILE A 184 -13.56 13.18 -2.72
CA ILE A 184 -14.62 12.16 -2.69
C ILE A 184 -15.89 12.74 -2.07
N VAL A 185 -15.77 13.46 -0.95
CA VAL A 185 -16.92 14.08 -0.26
C VAL A 185 -17.67 15.08 -1.15
N LEU A 186 -16.95 15.74 -2.07
CA LEU A 186 -17.51 16.70 -3.03
C LEU A 186 -18.11 16.06 -4.30
N THR A 187 -18.16 14.72 -4.39
CA THR A 187 -18.78 14.03 -5.54
C THR A 187 -20.29 13.97 -5.43
N ASP A 188 -21.00 13.97 -6.57
CA ASP A 188 -22.46 13.91 -6.60
C ASP A 188 -23.02 12.68 -5.85
N ASP A 189 -22.33 11.54 -5.93
CA ASP A 189 -22.74 10.32 -5.24
C ASP A 189 -22.81 10.54 -3.72
N VAL A 190 -21.80 11.20 -3.11
CA VAL A 190 -21.78 11.51 -1.68
C VAL A 190 -22.75 12.65 -1.34
N LEU A 191 -22.77 13.73 -2.13
CA LEU A 191 -23.70 14.86 -1.93
C LEU A 191 -25.16 14.38 -1.95
N ASN A 192 -25.49 13.42 -2.83
CA ASN A 192 -26.81 12.80 -2.87
C ASN A 192 -27.14 12.02 -1.60
N VAL A 193 -26.17 11.32 -0.99
CA VAL A 193 -26.39 10.62 0.29
C VAL A 193 -26.63 11.62 1.41
N ILE A 194 -25.82 12.68 1.50
CA ILE A 194 -26.00 13.75 2.50
C ILE A 194 -27.39 14.38 2.36
N ARG A 195 -27.78 14.76 1.13
CA ARG A 195 -29.10 15.31 0.82
C ARG A 195 -30.24 14.39 1.25
N LYS A 196 -30.14 13.10 0.95
CA LYS A 196 -31.15 12.09 1.34
C LYS A 196 -31.27 11.97 2.85
N ASN A 197 -30.16 11.99 3.58
CA ASN A 197 -30.18 11.92 5.04
C ASN A 197 -30.80 13.17 5.67
N ILE A 198 -30.49 14.38 5.16
CA ILE A 198 -31.14 15.61 5.62
C ILE A 198 -32.65 15.55 5.39
N ARG A 199 -33.10 15.14 4.20
CA ARG A 199 -34.55 15.01 3.90
C ARG A 199 -35.25 13.96 4.75
N LYS A 200 -34.56 12.89 5.18
CA LYS A 200 -35.14 11.91 6.12
C LYS A 200 -35.37 12.51 7.50
N MET A 201 -34.45 13.36 7.96
CA MET A 201 -34.57 14.04 9.25
C MET A 201 -35.58 15.18 9.21
N SER A 202 -35.77 15.80 8.05
CA SER A 202 -36.71 16.91 7.86
C SER A 202 -37.29 16.90 6.42
N PRO A 203 -38.43 16.22 6.20
CA PRO A 203 -39.01 16.03 4.87
C PRO A 203 -39.40 17.31 4.13
N GLU A 204 -39.70 18.37 4.88
CA GLU A 204 -40.17 19.66 4.34
C GLU A 204 -39.03 20.52 3.79
N ILE A 205 -37.77 20.21 4.15
CA ILE A 205 -36.62 21.02 3.73
C ILE A 205 -36.24 20.68 2.29
N LYS A 206 -36.33 21.70 1.43
CA LYS A 206 -35.77 21.66 0.08
C LYS A 206 -34.28 21.95 0.15
N VAL A 207 -33.47 20.89 0.08
CA VAL A 207 -32.01 20.99 -0.05
C VAL A 207 -31.57 20.51 -1.43
N THR A 208 -30.63 21.25 -2.03
CA THR A 208 -29.94 20.94 -3.28
C THR A 208 -28.51 20.44 -3.01
N ASN A 209 -27.93 19.71 -3.97
CA ASN A 209 -26.52 19.29 -3.84
C ASN A 209 -25.57 20.50 -3.89
N GLU A 210 -25.96 21.59 -4.55
CA GLU A 210 -25.14 22.80 -4.71
C GLU A 210 -25.02 23.57 -3.39
N GLU A 211 -26.12 23.72 -2.64
CA GLU A 211 -26.08 24.28 -1.27
C GLU A 211 -25.20 23.45 -0.34
N ILE A 212 -25.37 22.13 -0.33
CA ILE A 212 -24.55 21.22 0.50
C ILE A 212 -23.07 21.36 0.14
N LYS A 213 -22.76 21.41 -1.16
CA LYS A 213 -21.40 21.56 -1.65
C LYS A 213 -20.80 22.91 -1.23
N ASN A 214 -21.56 23.99 -1.28
CA ASN A 214 -21.10 25.32 -0.86
C ASN A 214 -20.81 25.35 0.65
N ILE A 215 -21.67 24.76 1.48
CA ILE A 215 -21.41 24.62 2.93
C ILE A 215 -20.13 23.81 3.16
N LEU A 216 -19.98 22.67 2.47
CA LEU A 216 -18.78 21.84 2.59
C LEU A 216 -17.51 22.60 2.21
N LEU A 217 -17.53 23.39 1.15
CA LEU A 217 -16.37 24.16 0.70
C LEU A 217 -16.04 25.34 1.62
N ASN A 218 -17.05 26.09 2.04
CA ASN A 218 -16.82 27.37 2.71
C ASN A 218 -16.74 27.25 4.23
N GLU A 219 -17.37 26.25 4.82
CA GLU A 219 -17.58 26.17 6.28
C GLU A 219 -16.98 24.92 6.92
N VAL A 220 -16.88 23.81 6.18
CA VAL A 220 -16.45 22.51 6.74
C VAL A 220 -15.03 22.12 6.34
N LEU A 221 -14.69 22.24 5.05
CA LEU A 221 -13.40 21.83 4.52
C LEU A 221 -12.39 22.98 4.62
N LYS A 222 -11.15 22.64 4.98
CA LYS A 222 -10.04 23.61 4.90
C LYS A 222 -9.77 23.96 3.43
N ARG A 223 -9.53 25.24 3.13
CA ARG A 223 -9.25 25.75 1.76
C ARG A 223 -8.22 24.92 0.97
N GLU A 224 -7.15 24.50 1.65
CA GLU A 224 -6.10 23.67 1.07
C GLU A 224 -6.60 22.33 0.47
N ILE A 225 -7.78 21.84 0.84
CA ILE A 225 -8.32 20.55 0.37
C ILE A 225 -8.92 20.67 -1.04
N PHE A 226 -9.38 21.87 -1.44
CA PHE A 226 -10.10 22.10 -2.69
C PHE A 226 -9.47 23.17 -3.59
N GLU A 227 -8.41 23.84 -3.14
CA GLU A 227 -7.61 24.78 -3.94
C GLU A 227 -6.18 24.24 -4.19
N GLY A 228 -5.62 24.54 -5.37
CA GLY A 228 -4.22 24.25 -5.74
C GLY A 228 -3.99 23.06 -6.70
N ASP A 229 -2.77 22.96 -7.23
CA ASP A 229 -2.41 22.03 -8.31
C ASP A 229 -2.57 20.54 -7.96
N LYS A 230 -2.42 20.19 -6.67
CA LYS A 230 -2.59 18.81 -6.18
C LYS A 230 -4.03 18.33 -6.33
N VAL A 231 -5.01 19.24 -6.17
CA VAL A 231 -6.44 18.93 -6.26
C VAL A 231 -6.83 18.49 -7.66
N GLY A 232 -6.34 19.19 -8.69
CA GLY A 232 -6.62 18.84 -10.08
C GLY A 232 -6.13 17.44 -10.45
N LYS A 233 -4.94 17.05 -9.98
CA LYS A 233 -4.38 15.70 -10.19
C LYS A 233 -5.21 14.63 -9.47
N VAL A 234 -5.58 14.87 -8.21
CA VAL A 234 -6.39 13.94 -7.40
C VAL A 234 -7.79 13.75 -8.02
N LYS A 235 -8.44 14.84 -8.44
CA LYS A 235 -9.76 14.80 -9.09
C LYS A 235 -9.75 13.96 -10.37
N ARG A 236 -8.70 14.11 -11.21
CA ARG A 236 -8.52 13.27 -12.42
C ARG A 236 -8.36 11.80 -12.07
N THR A 237 -7.58 11.48 -11.03
CA THR A 237 -7.37 10.09 -10.57
C THR A 237 -8.67 9.48 -10.05
N ILE A 238 -9.41 10.19 -9.20
CA ILE A 238 -10.71 9.73 -8.67
C ILE A 238 -11.70 9.50 -9.81
N ASN A 239 -11.79 10.41 -10.77
CA ASN A 239 -12.69 10.24 -11.92
C ASN A 239 -12.33 9.01 -12.78
N LYS A 240 -11.03 8.74 -12.98
CA LYS A 240 -10.58 7.52 -13.68
C LYS A 240 -10.96 6.25 -12.91
N LEU A 241 -10.75 6.23 -11.59
CA LEU A 241 -11.09 5.10 -10.72
C LEU A 241 -12.61 4.86 -10.71
N ASN A 242 -13.41 5.91 -10.54
CA ASN A 242 -14.87 5.83 -10.59
C ASN A 242 -15.39 5.34 -11.94
N LYS A 243 -14.80 5.79 -13.05
CA LYS A 243 -15.17 5.31 -14.40
C LYS A 243 -14.81 3.84 -14.60
N SER A 244 -13.65 3.40 -14.09
CA SER A 244 -13.24 1.99 -14.11
C SER A 244 -14.16 1.11 -13.26
N TYR A 245 -14.53 1.59 -12.07
CA TYR A 245 -15.44 0.89 -11.16
C TYR A 245 -16.86 0.78 -11.73
N LYS A 246 -17.43 1.87 -12.27
CA LYS A 246 -18.72 1.85 -12.98
C LYS A 246 -18.70 0.86 -14.15
N ARG A 247 -17.64 0.85 -14.96
CA ARG A 247 -17.47 -0.15 -16.04
C ARG A 247 -17.42 -1.60 -15.53
N LYS A 248 -16.77 -1.86 -14.39
CA LYS A 248 -16.73 -3.19 -13.76
C LYS A 248 -18.11 -3.61 -13.25
N LEU A 249 -18.86 -2.71 -12.62
CA LEU A 249 -20.23 -2.96 -12.19
C LEU A 249 -21.16 -3.21 -13.39
N ASP A 250 -21.05 -2.41 -14.44
CA ASP A 250 -21.83 -2.58 -15.68
C ASP A 250 -21.50 -3.91 -16.38
N ALA A 251 -20.23 -4.32 -16.38
CA ALA A 251 -19.80 -5.61 -16.93
C ALA A 251 -20.30 -6.79 -16.08
N LYS A 252 -20.34 -6.65 -14.75
CA LYS A 252 -20.88 -7.65 -13.83
C LYS A 252 -22.40 -7.79 -14.00
N ALA A 253 -23.12 -6.68 -14.04
CA ALA A 253 -24.56 -6.65 -14.29
C ALA A 253 -24.93 -7.20 -15.68
N LYS A 254 -24.11 -6.97 -16.71
CA LYS A 254 -24.29 -7.57 -18.04
C LYS A 254 -24.07 -9.09 -18.04
N LYS A 255 -23.10 -9.60 -17.28
CA LYS A 255 -22.87 -11.05 -17.13
C LYS A 255 -24.02 -11.73 -16.38
N GLU A 256 -24.48 -11.15 -15.29
CA GLU A 256 -25.63 -11.65 -14.52
C GLU A 256 -26.92 -11.63 -15.36
N ASN A 257 -27.18 -10.55 -16.11
CA ASN A 257 -28.34 -10.48 -17.01
C ASN A 257 -28.26 -11.43 -18.20
N ASN A 258 -27.06 -11.71 -18.72
CA ASN A 258 -26.89 -12.70 -19.79
C ASN A 258 -27.10 -14.12 -19.27
N GLN A 259 -26.62 -14.46 -18.07
CA GLN A 259 -26.86 -15.75 -17.43
C GLN A 259 -28.35 -16.01 -17.21
N ILE A 260 -29.08 -15.03 -16.66
CA ILE A 260 -30.54 -15.11 -16.46
C ILE A 260 -31.30 -15.27 -17.78
N LYS A 261 -30.81 -14.67 -18.88
CA LYS A 261 -31.42 -14.83 -20.21
C LYS A 261 -31.16 -16.21 -20.81
N THR A 262 -29.96 -16.77 -20.66
CA THR A 262 -29.68 -18.16 -21.08
C THR A 262 -30.51 -19.16 -20.30
N GLU A 263 -30.62 -19.02 -18.97
CA GLU A 263 -31.44 -19.91 -18.15
C GLU A 263 -32.93 -19.85 -18.51
N LYS A 264 -33.46 -18.65 -18.81
CA LYS A 264 -34.84 -18.47 -19.29
C LYS A 264 -35.08 -19.04 -20.70
N ASN A 265 -34.10 -18.94 -21.59
CA ASN A 265 -34.21 -19.51 -22.93
C ASN A 265 -34.11 -21.04 -22.91
N GLU A 266 -33.25 -21.61 -22.06
CA GLU A 266 -33.14 -23.06 -21.88
C GLU A 266 -34.42 -23.65 -21.27
N THR A 267 -34.96 -23.03 -20.21
CA THR A 267 -36.25 -23.44 -19.61
C THR A 267 -37.42 -23.29 -20.57
N SER A 268 -37.50 -22.20 -21.35
CA SER A 268 -38.54 -22.03 -22.37
C SER A 268 -38.42 -23.07 -23.51
N SER A 269 -37.21 -23.43 -23.92
CA SER A 269 -37.00 -24.48 -24.94
C SER A 269 -37.35 -25.88 -24.42
N PHE A 270 -37.14 -26.12 -23.13
CA PHE A 270 -37.45 -27.39 -22.47
C PHE A 270 -38.96 -27.57 -22.31
N ILE A 271 -39.69 -26.53 -21.89
CA ILE A 271 -41.15 -26.53 -21.80
C ILE A 271 -41.79 -26.74 -23.19
N GLY A 272 -41.30 -26.04 -24.23
CA GLY A 272 -41.81 -26.19 -25.59
C GLY A 272 -41.62 -27.60 -26.17
N LYS A 273 -40.53 -28.29 -25.82
CA LYS A 273 -40.29 -29.69 -26.22
C LYS A 273 -41.27 -30.66 -25.55
N ILE A 274 -41.52 -30.48 -24.25
CA ILE A 274 -42.49 -31.29 -23.50
C ILE A 274 -43.90 -31.11 -24.05
N GLU A 275 -44.32 -29.89 -24.36
CA GLU A 275 -45.64 -29.63 -24.94
C GLU A 275 -45.81 -30.28 -26.33
N THR A 276 -44.77 -30.28 -27.16
CA THR A 276 -44.81 -30.96 -28.48
C THR A 276 -44.81 -32.49 -28.40
N GLU A 277 -44.24 -33.08 -27.35
CA GLU A 277 -44.27 -34.54 -27.14
C GLU A 277 -45.65 -34.98 -26.61
N ILE A 278 -46.25 -34.22 -25.69
CA ILE A 278 -47.59 -34.51 -25.14
C ILE A 278 -48.70 -34.39 -26.21
N ILE A 279 -48.54 -33.52 -27.21
CA ILE A 279 -49.51 -33.37 -28.32
C ILE A 279 -49.38 -34.51 -29.34
N LYS A 280 -48.24 -35.20 -29.42
CA LYS A 280 -48.05 -36.34 -30.35
C LYS A 280 -48.53 -37.68 -29.80
N GLU A 281 -48.83 -37.76 -28.51
CA GLU A 281 -49.31 -38.98 -27.84
C GLU A 281 -50.82 -38.99 -27.57
N LYS A 282 -51.58 -38.01 -28.12
CA LYS A 282 -53.05 -37.98 -28.12
C LYS A 282 -53.60 -38.10 -29.54
#